data_AF-A0A3S1B513-F1
#
_entry.id   AF-A0A3S1B513-F1
#
_cell.length_a   1.000
_cell.length_b   1.000
_cell.length_c   1.000
_cell.angle_alpha   90.00
_cell.angle_beta   90.00
_cell.angle_gamma   90.00
#
_symmetry.space_group_name_H-M   'P 1'
#
loop_
_entity.id
_entity.type
_entity.pdbx_description
1 polymer ?
#
loop_
_entity_poly.entity_id
_entity_poly.type
_entity_poly.pdbx_seq_one_letter_code
_entity_poly.pdbx_strand_id
1 'polypeptide(L)'
;MNEMNLQITEYNETAAAIAVLREKYCTVFDVQTTKGMDEAKKARAEVKGYRVALEKLRVELKAPALERTRLIDAEAKRITAELLAIEEPIDQVIKEEEKRKEEEKAAKARAEIARIAEIAAKISIIRNQVGAVANQPAAIISAELDKTMMLELSEAEFQEFLPDATEALNETRNGLQAALNTRLLYEAEQTRIQAEQEVEAARIKAEREELARLREAEAARQAEQARMEAEARKIEAARLQQERERQEAELKAQRDAMEAELKAQREEQQRKEQAARQIREVEEARLKDEREAMERQRAELEAQQRKLEESEQKAQAEKFKKRGKAKADPLADLKQALNANAETANALDEAYQRGFQAGVNSTQQAA
;
A
#
# COMPACT_ATOMS: atom_id res chain seq x y z
N MET A 1 4.75 114.06 -29.61
CA MET A 1 3.29 113.91 -29.43
C MET A 1 2.69 115.29 -29.56
N ASN A 2 2.09 115.60 -30.72
CA ASN A 2 1.42 116.88 -30.92
C ASN A 2 0.17 116.90 -30.04
N GLU A 3 0.08 117.90 -29.17
CA GLU A 3 -1.20 118.31 -28.57
C GLU A 3 -2.20 118.51 -29.71
N MET A 4 -3.17 117.61 -29.82
CA MET A 4 -4.32 117.84 -30.69
C MET A 4 -5.05 119.03 -30.08
N ASN A 5 -5.08 120.14 -30.82
CA ASN A 5 -5.86 121.30 -30.44
C ASN A 5 -7.35 120.89 -30.39
N LEU A 6 -7.88 120.70 -29.18
CA LEU A 6 -9.26 120.26 -28.92
C LEU A 6 -10.29 121.40 -29.12
N GLN A 7 -9.85 122.59 -29.52
CA GLN A 7 -10.74 123.72 -29.75
C GLN A 7 -11.46 123.59 -31.09
N ILE A 8 -12.79 123.73 -31.04
CA ILE A 8 -13.66 123.73 -32.22
C ILE A 8 -13.80 125.17 -32.71
N THR A 9 -13.26 125.44 -33.89
CA THR A 9 -13.18 126.78 -34.48
C THR A 9 -14.53 127.48 -34.55
N GLU A 10 -15.60 126.74 -34.83
CA GLU A 10 -16.96 127.24 -34.97
C GLU A 10 -17.56 127.72 -33.62
N TYR A 11 -16.96 127.34 -32.49
CA TYR A 11 -17.38 127.82 -31.17
C TYR A 11 -16.69 129.12 -30.75
N ASN A 12 -15.72 129.61 -31.53
CA ASN A 12 -14.90 130.77 -31.17
C ASN A 12 -15.75 132.03 -30.92
N GLU A 13 -16.84 132.24 -31.66
CA GLU A 13 -17.74 133.37 -31.46
C GLU A 13 -18.47 133.32 -30.11
N THR A 14 -18.98 132.14 -29.73
CA THR A 14 -19.61 131.95 -28.42
C THR A 14 -18.57 132.03 -27.31
N ALA A 15 -17.36 131.52 -27.53
CA ALA A 15 -16.26 131.62 -26.59
C ALA A 15 -15.84 133.08 -26.33
N ALA A 16 -15.75 133.90 -27.38
CA ALA A 16 -15.47 135.33 -27.26
C ALA A 16 -16.58 136.10 -26.54
N ALA A 17 -17.85 135.75 -26.81
CA ALA A 17 -19.01 136.37 -26.15
C ALA A 17 -19.05 136.13 -24.63
N ILE A 18 -18.47 135.04 -24.13
CA ILE A 18 -18.45 134.74 -22.68
C ILE A 18 -17.76 135.83 -21.87
N ALA A 19 -16.62 136.37 -22.33
CA ALA A 19 -15.90 137.43 -21.61
C ALA A 19 -16.77 138.69 -21.50
N VAL A 20 -17.42 139.08 -22.62
CA VAL A 20 -18.32 140.23 -22.69
C VAL A 20 -19.55 140.03 -21.80
N LEU A 21 -20.19 138.86 -21.84
CA LEU A 21 -21.35 138.55 -21.00
C LEU A 21 -20.99 138.54 -19.50
N ARG A 22 -19.79 138.04 -19.15
CA ARG A 22 -19.29 138.04 -17.77
C ARG A 22 -19.08 139.45 -17.25
N GLU A 23 -18.48 140.33 -18.05
CA GLU A 23 -18.27 141.73 -17.69
C GLU A 23 -19.60 142.49 -17.61
N LYS A 24 -20.47 142.33 -18.62
CA LYS A 24 -21.78 142.99 -18.71
C LYS A 24 -22.73 142.63 -17.57
N TYR A 25 -22.64 141.41 -17.04
CA TYR A 25 -23.51 140.89 -15.98
C TYR A 25 -22.77 140.54 -14.69
N CYS A 26 -21.66 141.24 -14.40
CA CYS A 26 -20.88 141.01 -13.18
C CYS A 26 -21.55 141.56 -11.90
N THR A 27 -22.56 142.43 -12.03
CA THR A 27 -23.26 143.06 -10.91
C THR A 27 -24.50 142.28 -10.48
N VAL A 28 -24.85 142.39 -9.18
CA VAL A 28 -26.04 141.73 -8.63
C VAL A 28 -27.29 142.55 -8.99
N PHE A 29 -28.30 141.89 -9.59
CA PHE A 29 -29.58 142.51 -9.90
C PHE A 29 -30.47 142.61 -8.65
N ASP A 30 -31.08 143.78 -8.42
CA ASP A 30 -32.08 143.97 -7.36
C ASP A 30 -33.47 143.49 -7.80
N VAL A 31 -33.69 142.18 -7.66
CA VAL A 31 -34.91 141.48 -8.09
C VAL A 31 -36.15 141.76 -7.24
N GLN A 32 -36.04 142.50 -6.14
CA GLN A 32 -37.19 142.91 -5.33
C GLN A 32 -37.97 144.06 -6.00
N THR A 33 -37.35 144.77 -6.95
CA THR A 33 -38.00 145.79 -7.77
C THR A 33 -38.45 145.21 -9.11
N THR A 34 -39.57 145.69 -9.65
CA THR A 34 -40.06 145.29 -10.98
C THR A 34 -38.99 145.52 -12.06
N LYS A 35 -38.27 146.65 -11.99
CA LYS A 35 -37.22 147.02 -12.93
C LYS A 35 -36.03 146.05 -12.88
N GLY A 36 -35.48 145.78 -11.68
CA GLY A 36 -34.34 144.88 -11.53
C GLY A 36 -34.69 143.42 -11.84
N MET A 37 -35.93 142.99 -11.59
CA MET A 37 -36.41 141.67 -12.00
C MET A 37 -36.51 141.53 -13.53
N ASP A 38 -36.97 142.57 -14.23
CA ASP A 38 -37.06 142.56 -15.69
C ASP A 38 -35.67 142.62 -16.35
N GLU A 39 -34.73 143.36 -15.78
CA GLU A 39 -33.32 143.37 -16.20
C GLU A 39 -32.66 141.99 -16.02
N ALA A 40 -32.89 141.32 -14.88
CA ALA A 40 -32.39 139.97 -14.62
C ALA A 40 -32.97 138.93 -15.59
N LYS A 41 -34.28 139.02 -15.89
CA LYS A 41 -34.92 138.13 -16.89
C LYS A 41 -34.33 138.32 -18.28
N LYS A 42 -34.05 139.56 -18.69
CA LYS A 42 -33.41 139.88 -19.98
C LYS A 42 -31.98 139.35 -20.04
N ALA A 43 -31.18 139.58 -19.00
CA ALA A 43 -29.81 139.06 -18.91
C ALA A 43 -29.78 137.52 -19.01
N ARG A 44 -30.66 136.83 -18.27
CA ARG A 44 -30.79 135.37 -18.35
C ARG A 44 -31.23 134.91 -19.74
N ALA A 45 -32.17 135.62 -20.38
CA ALA A 45 -32.63 135.29 -21.72
C ALA A 45 -31.50 135.42 -22.75
N GLU A 46 -30.67 136.47 -22.65
CA GLU A 46 -29.50 136.68 -23.51
C GLU A 46 -28.47 135.56 -23.36
N VAL A 47 -28.06 135.24 -22.12
CA VAL A 47 -27.12 134.14 -21.83
C VAL A 47 -27.70 132.78 -22.27
N LYS A 48 -28.99 132.53 -22.00
CA LYS A 48 -29.68 131.32 -22.46
C LYS A 48 -29.69 131.24 -23.99
N GLY A 49 -29.84 132.36 -24.68
CA GLY A 49 -29.78 132.46 -26.14
C GLY A 49 -28.47 131.91 -26.69
N TYR A 50 -27.32 132.38 -26.19
CA TYR A 50 -26.00 131.85 -26.56
C TYR A 50 -25.85 130.35 -26.26
N ARG A 51 -26.32 129.89 -25.09
CA ARG A 51 -26.27 128.45 -24.74
C ARG A 51 -27.08 127.59 -25.71
N VAL A 52 -28.27 128.03 -26.08
CA VAL A 52 -29.15 127.30 -27.03
C VAL A 52 -28.57 127.34 -28.44
N ALA A 53 -28.02 128.47 -28.86
CA ALA A 53 -27.36 128.61 -30.17
C ALA A 53 -26.13 127.70 -30.30
N LEU A 54 -25.29 127.62 -29.27
CA LEU A 54 -24.14 126.72 -29.24
C LEU A 54 -24.55 125.24 -29.31
N GLU A 55 -25.60 124.85 -28.59
CA GLU A 55 -26.13 123.48 -28.64
C GLU A 55 -26.64 123.12 -30.04
N LYS A 56 -27.40 124.04 -30.67
CA LYS A 56 -27.87 123.88 -32.03
C LYS A 56 -26.69 123.72 -33.00
N LEU A 57 -25.69 124.59 -32.89
CA LEU A 57 -24.47 124.53 -33.71
C LEU A 57 -23.70 123.22 -33.49
N ARG A 58 -23.57 122.72 -32.25
CA ARG A 58 -22.95 121.41 -31.99
C ARG A 58 -23.66 120.29 -32.72
N VAL A 59 -24.99 120.25 -32.63
CA VAL A 59 -25.79 119.21 -33.28
C VAL A 59 -25.63 119.30 -34.80
N GLU A 60 -25.68 120.51 -35.37
CA GLU A 60 -25.49 120.75 -36.80
C GLU A 60 -24.10 120.34 -37.29
N LEU A 61 -23.04 120.70 -36.56
CA LEU A 61 -21.65 120.32 -36.90
C LEU A 61 -21.40 118.82 -36.76
N LYS A 62 -21.99 118.18 -35.75
CA LYS A 62 -21.78 116.76 -35.47
C LYS A 62 -22.61 115.85 -36.40
N ALA A 63 -23.74 116.33 -36.91
CA ALA A 63 -24.67 115.53 -37.71
C ALA A 63 -24.02 114.91 -38.97
N PRO A 64 -23.26 115.64 -39.81
CA PRO A 64 -22.57 115.04 -40.96
C PRO A 64 -21.56 113.96 -40.58
N ALA A 65 -20.84 114.15 -39.46
CA ALA A 65 -19.84 113.20 -38.98
C ALA A 65 -20.51 111.89 -38.49
N LEU A 66 -21.58 111.99 -37.71
CA LEU A 66 -22.33 110.82 -37.22
C LEU A 66 -22.97 110.03 -38.36
N GLU A 67 -23.56 110.73 -39.33
CA GLU A 67 -24.13 110.06 -40.51
C GLU A 67 -23.03 109.41 -41.34
N ARG A 68 -21.88 110.06 -41.51
CA ARG A 68 -20.74 109.46 -42.21
C ARG A 68 -20.24 108.19 -41.51
N THR A 69 -20.11 108.18 -40.18
CA THR A 69 -19.70 106.98 -39.44
C THR A 69 -20.73 105.86 -39.58
N ARG A 70 -22.03 106.18 -39.53
CA ARG A 70 -23.11 105.21 -39.72
C ARG A 70 -23.06 104.57 -41.12
N LEU A 71 -22.80 105.39 -42.15
CA LEU A 71 -22.66 104.91 -43.53
C LEU A 71 -21.42 104.04 -43.71
N ILE A 72 -20.29 104.38 -43.08
CA ILE A 72 -19.07 103.57 -43.11
C ILE A 72 -19.35 102.18 -42.51
N ASP A 73 -19.97 102.13 -41.32
CA ASP A 73 -20.27 100.86 -40.65
C ASP A 73 -21.28 100.02 -41.45
N ALA A 74 -22.30 100.66 -42.02
CA ALA A 74 -23.29 99.98 -42.85
C ALA A 74 -22.67 99.41 -44.13
N GLU A 75 -21.80 100.18 -44.78
CA GLU A 75 -21.14 99.77 -46.01
C GLU A 75 -20.12 98.66 -45.75
N ALA A 76 -19.35 98.75 -44.65
CA ALA A 76 -18.46 97.68 -44.22
C ALA A 76 -19.23 96.37 -44.00
N LYS A 77 -20.37 96.43 -43.29
CA LYS A 77 -21.24 95.25 -43.09
C LYS A 77 -21.77 94.67 -44.41
N ARG A 78 -22.20 95.52 -45.34
CA ARG A 78 -22.68 95.10 -46.67
C ARG A 78 -21.57 94.37 -47.43
N ILE A 79 -20.39 94.98 -47.51
CA ILE A 79 -19.23 94.41 -48.22
C ILE A 79 -18.79 93.10 -47.54
N THR A 80 -18.71 93.04 -46.21
CA THR A 80 -18.36 91.80 -45.50
C THR A 80 -19.36 90.68 -45.80
N ALA A 81 -20.67 90.97 -45.81
CA ALA A 81 -21.67 89.96 -46.15
C ALA A 81 -21.52 89.46 -47.60
N GLU A 82 -21.21 90.34 -48.54
CA GLU A 82 -20.95 89.96 -49.95
C GLU A 82 -19.66 89.14 -50.09
N LEU A 83 -18.61 89.47 -49.35
CA LEU A 83 -17.38 88.70 -49.33
C LEU A 83 -17.60 87.30 -48.74
N LEU A 84 -18.33 87.20 -47.62
CA LEU A 84 -18.66 85.91 -47.00
C LEU A 84 -19.53 85.03 -47.92
N ALA A 85 -20.50 85.62 -48.63
CA ALA A 85 -21.31 84.88 -49.60
C ALA A 85 -20.48 84.30 -50.76
N ILE A 86 -19.27 84.84 -51.03
CA ILE A 86 -18.31 84.30 -51.99
C ILE A 86 -17.37 83.29 -51.31
N GLU A 87 -16.87 83.59 -50.11
CA GLU A 87 -15.90 82.77 -49.39
C GLU A 87 -16.49 81.44 -48.87
N GLU A 88 -17.67 81.47 -48.26
CA GLU A 88 -18.32 80.31 -47.66
C GLU A 88 -18.50 79.13 -48.64
N PRO A 89 -19.04 79.30 -49.86
CA PRO A 89 -19.13 78.18 -50.80
C PRO A 89 -17.76 77.68 -51.27
N ILE A 90 -16.74 78.54 -51.35
CA ILE A 90 -15.37 78.14 -51.70
C ILE A 90 -14.79 77.28 -50.58
N ASP A 91 -14.88 77.72 -49.33
CA ASP A 91 -14.42 76.99 -48.15
C ASP A 91 -15.13 75.62 -48.02
N GLN A 92 -16.44 75.58 -48.28
CA GLN A 92 -17.21 74.34 -48.25
C GLN A 92 -16.71 73.32 -49.27
N VAL A 93 -16.47 73.73 -50.53
CA VAL A 93 -15.93 72.85 -51.57
C VAL A 93 -14.51 72.38 -51.24
N ILE A 94 -13.67 73.25 -50.67
CA ILE A 94 -12.33 72.87 -50.20
C ILE A 94 -12.42 71.78 -49.15
N LYS A 95 -13.24 71.98 -48.10
CA LYS A 95 -13.42 71.01 -47.02
C LYS A 95 -13.95 69.66 -47.50
N GLU A 96 -14.89 69.66 -48.44
CA GLU A 96 -15.43 68.43 -49.04
C GLU A 96 -14.35 67.65 -49.80
N GLU A 97 -13.50 68.34 -50.58
CA GLU A 97 -12.42 67.69 -51.32
C GLU A 97 -11.29 67.21 -50.42
N GLU A 98 -10.93 67.97 -49.38
CA GLU A 98 -9.96 67.54 -48.36
C GLU A 98 -10.44 66.28 -47.64
N LYS A 99 -11.71 66.26 -47.24
CA LYS A 99 -12.34 65.08 -46.63
C LYS A 99 -12.33 63.88 -47.58
N ARG A 100 -12.67 64.06 -48.86
CA ARG A 100 -12.62 62.99 -49.87
C ARG A 100 -11.22 62.41 -50.02
N LYS A 101 -10.19 63.27 -50.08
CA LYS A 101 -8.78 62.85 -50.16
C LYS A 101 -8.32 62.12 -48.91
N GLU A 102 -8.73 62.59 -47.73
CA GLU A 102 -8.42 61.93 -46.46
C GLU A 102 -9.10 60.55 -46.37
N GLU A 103 -10.37 60.44 -46.74
CA GLU A 103 -11.11 59.18 -46.77
C GLU A 103 -10.50 58.19 -47.78
N GLU A 104 -10.11 58.65 -48.96
CA GLU A 104 -9.42 57.82 -49.97
C GLU A 104 -8.05 57.35 -49.46
N LYS A 105 -7.26 58.24 -48.84
CA LYS A 105 -5.96 57.89 -48.25
C LYS A 105 -6.14 56.89 -47.10
N ALA A 106 -7.12 57.11 -46.23
CA ALA A 106 -7.43 56.22 -45.13
C ALA A 106 -7.95 54.86 -45.63
N ALA A 107 -8.76 54.84 -46.69
CA ALA A 107 -9.22 53.59 -47.31
C ALA A 107 -8.06 52.80 -47.94
N LYS A 108 -7.16 53.47 -48.68
CA LYS A 108 -5.94 52.85 -49.22
C LYS A 108 -5.04 52.30 -48.11
N ALA A 109 -4.83 53.05 -47.03
CA ALA A 109 -4.06 52.60 -45.88
C ALA A 109 -4.70 51.38 -45.20
N ARG A 110 -6.03 51.37 -45.00
CA ARG A 110 -6.75 50.22 -44.44
C ARG A 110 -6.66 48.98 -45.35
N ALA A 111 -6.82 49.17 -46.66
CA ALA A 111 -6.70 48.09 -47.63
C ALA A 111 -5.29 47.48 -47.61
N GLU A 112 -4.25 48.32 -47.49
CA GLU A 112 -2.87 47.86 -47.41
C GLU A 112 -2.57 47.12 -46.11
N ILE A 113 -3.02 47.63 -44.96
CA ILE A 113 -2.90 46.92 -43.68
C ILE A 113 -3.62 45.57 -43.73
N ALA A 114 -4.83 45.52 -44.31
CA ALA A 114 -5.58 44.29 -44.46
C ALA A 114 -4.85 43.28 -45.37
N ARG A 115 -4.28 43.74 -46.49
CA ARG A 115 -3.47 42.92 -47.40
C ARG A 115 -2.27 42.31 -46.68
N ILE A 116 -1.48 43.13 -45.98
CA ILE A 116 -0.31 42.67 -45.23
C ILE A 116 -0.73 41.66 -44.14
N ALA A 117 -1.81 41.95 -43.41
CA ALA A 117 -2.31 41.07 -42.36
C ALA A 117 -2.78 39.70 -42.91
N GLU A 118 -3.44 39.68 -44.08
CA GLU A 118 -3.86 38.44 -44.73
C GLU A 118 -2.65 37.58 -45.12
N ILE A 119 -1.63 38.20 -45.74
CA ILE A 119 -0.40 37.49 -46.14
C ILE A 119 0.33 36.97 -44.89
N ALA A 120 0.47 37.80 -43.84
CA ALA A 120 1.07 37.39 -42.59
C ALA A 120 0.33 36.22 -41.92
N ALA A 121 -1.01 36.21 -41.98
CA ALA A 121 -1.81 35.10 -41.45
C ALA A 121 -1.55 33.78 -42.22
N LYS A 122 -1.43 33.84 -43.55
CA LYS A 122 -1.08 32.67 -44.38
C LYS A 122 0.30 32.12 -44.00
N ILE A 123 1.30 33.00 -43.83
CA ILE A 123 2.64 32.59 -43.38
C ILE A 123 2.59 31.95 -41.98
N SER A 124 1.78 32.51 -41.07
CA SER A 124 1.62 31.93 -39.73
C SER A 124 0.97 30.54 -39.76
N ILE A 125 0.02 30.30 -40.66
CA ILE A 125 -0.58 28.96 -40.85
C ILE A 125 0.50 27.94 -41.23
N ILE A 126 1.40 28.29 -42.15
CA ILE A 126 2.53 27.44 -42.55
C ILE A 126 3.38 27.08 -41.32
N ARG A 127 3.84 28.09 -40.56
CA ARG A 127 4.69 27.87 -39.36
C ARG A 127 4.03 26.98 -38.31
N ASN A 128 2.71 27.08 -38.15
CA ASN A 128 1.98 26.37 -37.11
C ASN A 128 1.72 24.88 -37.42
N GLN A 129 2.00 24.40 -38.65
CA GLN A 129 1.78 23.01 -39.05
C GLN A 129 2.53 22.01 -38.16
N VAL A 130 3.79 22.30 -37.79
CA VAL A 130 4.60 21.42 -36.94
C VAL A 130 3.92 21.17 -35.59
N GLY A 131 3.41 22.24 -34.97
CA GLY A 131 2.73 22.17 -33.68
C GLY A 131 1.43 21.36 -33.74
N ALA A 132 0.70 21.41 -34.86
CA ALA A 132 -0.56 20.68 -35.03
C ALA A 132 -0.37 19.15 -35.07
N VAL A 133 0.80 18.66 -35.54
CA VAL A 133 1.06 17.22 -35.69
C VAL A 133 2.12 16.67 -34.72
N ALA A 134 2.73 17.49 -33.86
CA ALA A 134 3.85 17.10 -33.01
C ALA A 134 3.62 15.86 -32.13
N ASN A 135 2.38 15.61 -31.71
CA ASN A 135 2.02 14.46 -30.85
C ASN A 135 1.27 13.35 -31.59
N GLN A 136 1.18 13.42 -32.91
CA GLN A 136 0.50 12.43 -33.73
C GLN A 136 1.42 11.23 -34.03
N PRO A 137 0.87 10.09 -34.46
CA PRO A 137 1.67 8.96 -34.93
C PRO A 137 2.56 9.32 -36.13
N ALA A 138 3.67 8.61 -36.29
CA ALA A 138 4.64 8.88 -37.37
C ALA A 138 4.00 8.89 -38.77
N ALA A 139 3.01 8.01 -39.00
CA ALA A 139 2.28 7.97 -40.26
C ALA A 139 1.56 9.28 -40.61
N ILE A 140 0.99 9.96 -39.61
CA ILE A 140 0.28 11.25 -39.81
C ILE A 140 1.29 12.37 -40.06
N ILE A 141 2.40 12.39 -39.30
CA ILE A 141 3.47 13.39 -39.50
C ILE A 141 4.09 13.23 -40.89
N SER A 142 4.31 12.00 -41.35
CA SER A 142 4.81 11.71 -42.70
C SER A 142 3.86 12.23 -43.77
N ALA A 143 2.56 11.92 -43.65
CA ALA A 143 1.57 12.39 -44.61
C ALA A 143 1.47 13.92 -44.66
N GLU A 144 1.65 14.61 -43.53
CA GLU A 144 1.68 16.08 -43.50
C GLU A 144 2.97 16.62 -44.12
N LEU A 145 4.12 16.03 -43.84
CA LEU A 145 5.39 16.38 -44.48
C LEU A 145 5.29 16.25 -46.01
N ASP A 146 4.71 15.16 -46.51
CA ASP A 146 4.53 14.95 -47.96
C ASP A 146 3.68 16.05 -48.59
N LYS A 147 2.56 16.43 -47.96
CA LYS A 147 1.73 17.56 -48.42
C LYS A 147 2.53 18.86 -48.44
N THR A 148 3.28 19.15 -47.38
CA THR A 148 4.08 20.37 -47.26
C THR A 148 5.26 20.38 -48.25
N MET A 149 5.81 19.22 -48.62
CA MET A 149 6.82 19.11 -49.69
C MET A 149 6.23 19.42 -51.07
N MET A 150 4.96 19.06 -51.31
CA MET A 150 4.25 19.35 -52.56
C MET A 150 3.67 20.77 -52.63
N LEU A 151 3.67 21.51 -51.51
CA LEU A 151 3.18 22.88 -51.47
C LEU A 151 4.14 23.83 -52.22
N GLU A 152 3.62 24.45 -53.28
CA GLU A 152 4.33 25.48 -54.05
C GLU A 152 3.76 26.86 -53.68
N LEU A 153 4.65 27.80 -53.33
CA LEU A 153 4.28 29.18 -53.05
C LEU A 153 4.43 30.01 -54.32
N SER A 154 3.51 30.95 -54.55
CA SER A 154 3.54 31.82 -55.72
C SER A 154 3.68 33.30 -55.35
N GLU A 155 4.32 34.06 -56.23
CA GLU A 155 4.43 35.52 -56.11
C GLU A 155 3.06 36.20 -56.16
N ALA A 156 2.09 35.61 -56.85
CA ALA A 156 0.71 36.11 -56.89
C ALA A 156 0.04 36.09 -55.51
N GLU A 157 0.36 35.11 -54.66
CA GLU A 157 -0.24 34.94 -53.34
C GLU A 157 0.47 35.72 -52.24
N PHE A 158 1.80 35.75 -52.26
CA PHE A 158 2.63 36.30 -51.18
C PHE A 158 3.33 37.61 -51.54
N GLN A 159 3.35 38.00 -52.82
CA GLN A 159 3.88 39.28 -53.30
C GLN A 159 5.30 39.52 -52.77
N GLU A 160 5.58 40.67 -52.17
CA GLU A 160 6.89 41.01 -51.61
C GLU A 160 7.30 40.14 -50.40
N PHE A 161 6.34 39.43 -49.79
CA PHE A 161 6.57 38.53 -48.65
C PHE A 161 6.80 37.07 -49.09
N LEU A 162 6.92 36.80 -50.39
CA LEU A 162 7.27 35.46 -50.88
C LEU A 162 8.57 34.89 -50.27
N PRO A 163 9.66 35.68 -50.08
CA PRO A 163 10.86 35.21 -49.39
C PRO A 163 10.56 34.72 -47.96
N ASP A 164 9.83 35.52 -47.18
CA ASP A 164 9.46 35.18 -45.79
C ASP A 164 8.57 33.93 -45.72
N ALA A 165 7.64 33.78 -46.67
CA ALA A 165 6.79 32.61 -46.79
C ALA A 165 7.60 31.35 -47.16
N THR A 166 8.57 31.50 -48.05
CA THR A 166 9.48 30.42 -48.47
C THR A 166 10.36 29.96 -47.31
N GLU A 167 10.90 30.91 -46.55
CA GLU A 167 11.64 30.62 -45.31
C GLU A 167 10.76 29.86 -44.32
N ALA A 168 9.55 30.37 -44.02
CA ALA A 168 8.61 29.71 -43.13
C ALA A 168 8.25 28.28 -43.58
N LEU A 169 8.09 28.05 -44.89
CA LEU A 169 7.81 26.74 -45.44
C LEU A 169 9.00 25.79 -45.28
N ASN A 170 10.22 26.25 -45.51
CA ASN A 170 11.43 25.46 -45.33
C ASN A 170 11.67 25.11 -43.86
N GLU A 171 11.48 26.07 -42.95
CA GLU A 171 11.52 25.81 -41.50
C GLU A 171 10.49 24.77 -41.09
N THR A 172 9.28 24.87 -41.63
CA THR A 172 8.19 23.91 -41.37
C THR A 172 8.54 22.52 -41.87
N ARG A 173 9.08 22.38 -43.09
CA ARG A 173 9.57 21.10 -43.63
C ARG A 173 10.65 20.49 -42.75
N ASN A 174 11.63 21.28 -42.33
CA ASN A 174 12.69 20.83 -41.44
C ASN A 174 12.15 20.39 -40.07
N GLY A 175 11.20 21.16 -39.51
CA GLY A 175 10.54 20.85 -38.24
C GLY A 175 9.72 19.55 -38.31
N LEU A 176 8.94 19.37 -39.38
CA LEU A 176 8.19 18.13 -39.63
C LEU A 176 9.12 16.92 -39.80
N GLN A 177 10.22 17.06 -40.53
CA GLN A 177 11.21 15.99 -40.70
C GLN A 177 11.85 15.60 -39.36
N ALA A 178 12.21 16.59 -38.52
CA ALA A 178 12.77 16.34 -37.19
C ALA A 178 11.75 15.67 -36.25
N ALA A 179 10.49 16.13 -36.29
CA ALA A 179 9.40 15.53 -35.52
C ALA A 179 9.12 14.08 -35.97
N LEU A 180 9.10 13.82 -37.28
CA LEU A 180 8.92 12.48 -37.83
C LEU A 180 10.03 11.54 -37.37
N ASN A 181 11.29 11.95 -37.49
CA ASN A 181 12.43 11.13 -37.05
C ASN A 181 12.35 10.82 -35.55
N THR A 182 12.04 11.82 -34.74
CA THR A 182 11.85 11.66 -33.29
C THR A 182 10.73 10.66 -32.99
N ARG A 183 9.61 10.76 -33.71
CA ARG A 183 8.45 9.90 -33.50
C ARG A 183 8.70 8.46 -33.96
N LEU A 184 9.38 8.27 -35.09
CA LEU A 184 9.79 6.94 -35.57
C LEU A 184 10.69 6.23 -34.57
N LEU A 185 11.69 6.94 -34.02
CA LEU A 185 12.58 6.39 -32.99
C LEU A 185 11.80 6.00 -31.73
N TYR A 186 10.87 6.86 -31.29
CA TYR A 186 10.01 6.56 -30.15
C TYR A 186 9.13 5.33 -30.39
N GLU A 187 8.45 5.23 -31.52
CA GLU A 187 7.57 4.10 -31.85
C GLU A 187 8.33 2.78 -32.03
N ALA A 188 9.53 2.83 -32.63
CA ALA A 188 10.41 1.67 -32.74
C ALA A 188 10.86 1.17 -31.36
N GLU A 189 11.24 2.09 -30.47
CA GLU A 189 11.63 1.74 -29.09
C GLU A 189 10.45 1.17 -28.30
N GLN A 190 9.25 1.74 -28.43
CA GLN A 190 8.03 1.19 -27.80
C GLN A 190 7.74 -0.23 -28.30
N THR A 191 7.88 -0.49 -29.59
CA THR A 191 7.69 -1.82 -30.17
C THR A 191 8.71 -2.81 -29.62
N ARG A 192 9.98 -2.40 -29.48
CA ARG A 192 11.04 -3.23 -28.91
C ARG A 192 10.78 -3.57 -27.44
N ILE A 193 10.38 -2.58 -26.64
CA ILE A 193 10.03 -2.77 -25.23
C ILE A 193 8.84 -3.72 -25.10
N GLN A 194 7.80 -3.57 -25.93
CA GLN A 194 6.64 -4.47 -25.92
C GLN A 194 7.03 -5.90 -26.27
N ALA A 195 7.84 -6.10 -27.32
CA ALA A 195 8.33 -7.42 -27.69
C ALA A 195 9.18 -8.07 -26.59
N GLU A 196 10.05 -7.31 -25.92
CA GLU A 196 10.84 -7.80 -24.78
C GLU A 196 9.95 -8.20 -23.59
N GLN A 197 8.94 -7.38 -23.27
CA GLN A 197 7.96 -7.68 -22.23
C GLN A 197 7.13 -8.93 -22.54
N GLU A 198 6.75 -9.16 -23.80
CA GLU A 198 6.02 -10.37 -24.21
C GLU A 198 6.88 -11.62 -24.08
N VAL A 199 8.16 -11.55 -24.47
CA VAL A 199 9.11 -12.65 -24.29
C VAL A 199 9.32 -12.97 -22.81
N GLU A 200 9.50 -11.94 -21.98
CA GLU A 200 9.68 -12.11 -20.54
C GLU A 200 8.42 -12.67 -19.87
N ALA A 201 7.24 -12.17 -20.24
CA ALA A 201 5.97 -12.68 -19.75
C ALA A 201 5.76 -14.15 -20.14
N ALA A 202 6.14 -14.54 -21.36
CA ALA A 202 6.12 -15.92 -21.81
C ALA A 202 7.09 -16.81 -21.00
N ARG A 203 8.30 -16.31 -20.71
CA ARG A 203 9.30 -17.01 -19.87
C ARG A 203 8.78 -17.23 -18.45
N ILE A 204 8.25 -16.18 -17.81
CA ILE A 204 7.68 -16.27 -16.45
C ILE A 204 6.51 -17.25 -16.43
N LYS A 205 5.67 -17.25 -17.47
CA LYS A 205 4.55 -18.21 -17.57
C LYS A 205 5.06 -19.64 -17.68
N ALA A 206 6.04 -19.91 -18.55
CA ALA A 206 6.63 -21.23 -18.69
C ALA A 206 7.30 -21.71 -17.39
N GLU A 207 8.05 -20.84 -16.70
CA GLU A 207 8.67 -21.15 -15.41
C GLU A 207 7.62 -21.47 -14.34
N ARG A 208 6.51 -20.72 -14.29
CA ARG A 208 5.40 -21.01 -13.37
C ARG A 208 4.72 -22.34 -13.67
N GLU A 209 4.53 -22.68 -14.94
CA GLU A 209 3.96 -23.97 -15.36
C GLU A 209 4.89 -25.14 -15.02
N GLU A 210 6.21 -24.99 -15.22
CA GLU A 210 7.20 -26.00 -14.82
C GLU A 210 7.23 -26.17 -13.30
N LEU A 211 7.27 -25.07 -12.54
CA LEU A 211 7.25 -25.11 -11.09
C LEU A 211 5.96 -25.76 -10.55
N ALA A 212 4.82 -25.49 -11.19
CA ALA A 212 3.56 -26.15 -10.85
C ALA A 212 3.64 -27.67 -11.11
N ARG A 213 4.17 -28.10 -12.25
CA ARG A 213 4.39 -29.54 -12.55
C ARG A 213 5.33 -30.20 -11.55
N LEU A 214 6.42 -29.53 -11.17
CA LEU A 214 7.35 -30.04 -10.17
C LEU A 214 6.70 -30.21 -8.80
N ARG A 215 5.89 -29.23 -8.37
CA ARG A 215 5.11 -29.31 -7.12
C ARG A 215 4.08 -30.43 -7.16
N GLU A 216 3.38 -30.61 -8.27
CA GLU A 216 2.43 -31.72 -8.44
C GLU A 216 3.14 -33.07 -8.40
N ALA A 217 4.29 -33.21 -9.08
CA ALA A 217 5.09 -34.42 -9.06
C ALA A 217 5.70 -34.71 -7.67
N GLU A 218 6.12 -33.68 -6.94
CA GLU A 218 6.61 -33.83 -5.57
C GLU A 218 5.46 -34.21 -4.62
N ALA A 219 4.30 -33.55 -4.71
CA ALA A 219 3.13 -33.90 -3.92
C ALA A 219 2.66 -35.34 -4.20
N ALA A 220 2.70 -35.78 -5.46
CA ALA A 220 2.40 -37.17 -5.84
C ALA A 220 3.40 -38.16 -5.22
N ARG A 221 4.71 -37.87 -5.29
CA ARG A 221 5.75 -38.70 -4.66
C ARG A 221 5.59 -38.76 -3.14
N GLN A 222 5.31 -37.62 -2.50
CA GLN A 222 5.05 -37.57 -1.05
C GLN A 222 3.78 -38.36 -0.68
N ALA A 223 2.72 -38.27 -1.47
CA ALA A 223 1.50 -39.04 -1.26
C ALA A 223 1.72 -40.56 -1.44
N GLU A 224 2.50 -40.96 -2.43
CA GLU A 224 2.88 -42.36 -2.65
C GLU A 224 3.76 -42.88 -1.52
N GLN A 225 4.78 -42.12 -1.10
CA GLN A 225 5.63 -42.48 0.02
C GLN A 225 4.82 -42.59 1.32
N ALA A 226 3.90 -41.66 1.58
CA ALA A 226 3.01 -41.74 2.74
C ALA A 226 2.10 -42.98 2.69
N ARG A 227 1.63 -43.40 1.51
CA ARG A 227 0.87 -44.64 1.34
C ARG A 227 1.74 -45.86 1.63
N MET A 228 2.95 -45.92 1.09
CA MET A 228 3.90 -47.02 1.33
C MET A 228 4.28 -47.11 2.82
N GLU A 229 4.55 -45.98 3.48
CA GLU A 229 4.81 -45.95 4.92
C GLU A 229 3.59 -46.37 5.74
N ALA A 230 2.39 -45.94 5.36
CA ALA A 230 1.16 -46.36 6.02
C ALA A 230 0.89 -47.87 5.84
N GLU A 231 1.18 -48.43 4.67
CA GLU A 231 1.08 -49.86 4.40
C GLU A 231 2.14 -50.65 5.19
N ALA A 232 3.40 -50.22 5.19
CA ALA A 232 4.46 -50.82 5.99
C ALA A 232 4.13 -50.81 7.48
N ARG A 233 3.62 -49.68 8.02
CA ARG A 233 3.14 -49.59 9.41
C ARG A 233 1.99 -50.56 9.69
N LYS A 234 1.06 -50.76 8.75
CA LYS A 234 -0.01 -51.76 8.91
C LYS A 234 0.54 -53.19 8.93
N ILE A 235 1.48 -53.51 8.05
CA ILE A 235 2.13 -54.83 8.01
C ILE A 235 2.91 -55.07 9.31
N GLU A 236 3.70 -54.10 9.76
CA GLU A 236 4.47 -54.20 11.00
C GLU A 236 3.57 -54.30 12.22
N ALA A 237 2.50 -53.49 12.30
CA ALA A 237 1.51 -53.58 13.37
C ALA A 237 0.82 -54.96 13.38
N ALA A 238 0.46 -55.51 12.22
CA ALA A 238 -0.12 -56.85 12.10
C ALA A 238 0.89 -57.93 12.53
N ARG A 239 2.17 -57.79 12.18
CA ARG A 239 3.22 -58.73 12.60
C ARG A 239 3.44 -58.68 14.11
N LEU A 240 3.51 -57.48 14.69
CA LEU A 240 3.66 -57.29 16.12
C LEU A 240 2.45 -57.83 16.88
N GLN A 241 1.24 -57.64 16.34
CA GLN A 241 0.03 -58.22 16.91
C GLN A 241 0.06 -59.75 16.85
N GLN A 242 0.44 -60.33 15.72
CA GLN A 242 0.59 -61.78 15.58
C GLN A 242 1.66 -62.35 16.53
N GLU A 243 2.76 -61.62 16.74
CA GLU A 243 3.81 -62.01 17.67
C GLU A 243 3.33 -61.93 19.12
N ARG A 244 2.59 -60.90 19.49
CA ARG A 244 1.92 -60.79 20.81
C ARG A 244 0.92 -61.92 21.02
N GLU A 245 0.09 -62.23 20.02
CA GLU A 245 -0.86 -63.35 20.09
C GLU A 245 -0.15 -64.71 20.25
N ARG A 246 0.99 -64.91 19.58
CA ARG A 246 1.83 -66.10 19.77
C ARG A 246 2.45 -66.16 21.16
N GLN A 247 3.00 -65.06 21.66
CA GLN A 247 3.58 -64.99 23.00
C GLN A 247 2.51 -65.21 24.08
N GLU A 248 1.32 -64.64 23.92
CA GLU A 248 0.18 -64.89 24.83
C GLU A 248 -0.27 -66.36 24.77
N ALA A 249 -0.34 -66.95 23.58
CA ALA A 249 -0.66 -68.36 23.41
C ALA A 249 0.41 -69.28 24.01
N GLU A 250 1.69 -68.93 23.88
CA GLU A 250 2.81 -69.68 24.46
C GLU A 250 2.84 -69.55 25.99
N LEU A 251 2.67 -68.34 26.53
CA LEU A 251 2.52 -68.11 27.97
C LEU A 251 1.32 -68.88 28.53
N LYS A 252 0.21 -68.93 27.79
CA LYS A 252 -0.96 -69.73 28.17
C LYS A 252 -0.64 -71.23 28.14
N ALA A 253 0.01 -71.73 27.09
CA ALA A 253 0.42 -73.13 26.99
C ALA A 253 1.41 -73.52 28.10
N GLN A 254 2.35 -72.64 28.46
CA GLN A 254 3.27 -72.84 29.59
C GLN A 254 2.52 -72.87 30.93
N ARG A 255 1.54 -71.99 31.15
CA ARG A 255 0.68 -72.02 32.33
C ARG A 255 -0.13 -73.31 32.40
N ASP A 256 -0.76 -73.71 31.30
CA ASP A 256 -1.56 -74.94 31.22
C ASP A 256 -0.68 -76.19 31.43
N ALA A 257 0.56 -76.20 30.90
CA ALA A 257 1.53 -77.28 31.11
C ALA A 257 2.03 -77.33 32.56
N MET A 258 2.34 -76.18 33.16
CA MET A 258 2.75 -76.10 34.57
C MET A 258 1.61 -76.54 35.49
N GLU A 259 0.36 -76.20 35.18
CA GLU A 259 -0.82 -76.66 35.93
C GLU A 259 -1.03 -78.17 35.77
N ALA A 260 -0.85 -78.71 34.56
CA ALA A 260 -0.90 -80.14 34.29
C ALA A 260 0.22 -80.91 35.00
N GLU A 261 1.45 -80.38 35.02
CA GLU A 261 2.59 -80.97 35.73
C GLU A 261 2.38 -80.92 37.24
N LEU A 262 1.90 -79.80 37.78
CA LEU A 262 1.55 -79.69 39.21
C LEU A 262 0.44 -80.69 39.58
N LYS A 263 -0.55 -80.89 38.69
CA LYS A 263 -1.59 -81.90 38.87
C LYS A 263 -1.04 -83.32 38.81
N ALA A 264 -0.16 -83.63 37.86
CA ALA A 264 0.50 -84.92 37.74
C ALA A 264 1.39 -85.22 38.96
N GLN A 265 2.14 -84.24 39.46
CA GLN A 265 2.92 -84.37 40.70
C GLN A 265 2.02 -84.61 41.92
N ARG A 266 0.88 -83.91 42.02
CA ARG A 266 -0.12 -84.18 43.07
C ARG A 266 -0.69 -85.60 42.98
N GLU A 267 -1.01 -86.06 41.77
CA GLU A 267 -1.51 -87.43 41.54
C GLU A 267 -0.44 -88.50 41.84
N GLU A 268 0.83 -88.27 41.47
CA GLU A 268 1.93 -89.18 41.77
C GLU A 268 2.22 -89.23 43.28
N GLN A 269 2.18 -88.07 43.95
CA GLN A 269 2.33 -87.99 45.41
C GLN A 269 1.19 -88.70 46.13
N GLN A 270 -0.06 -88.55 45.65
CA GLN A 270 -1.20 -89.32 46.14
C GLN A 270 -1.03 -90.82 45.90
N ARG A 271 -0.52 -91.26 44.74
CA ARG A 271 -0.22 -92.68 44.48
C ARG A 271 0.86 -93.21 45.40
N LYS A 272 1.93 -92.43 45.67
CA LYS A 272 2.99 -92.80 46.63
C LYS A 272 2.45 -92.89 48.05
N GLU A 273 1.58 -91.98 48.48
CA GLU A 273 0.90 -92.07 49.78
C GLU A 273 -0.04 -93.28 49.87
N GLN A 274 -0.80 -93.58 48.81
CA GLN A 274 -1.66 -94.76 48.76
C GLN A 274 -0.85 -96.06 48.80
N ALA A 275 0.25 -96.14 48.04
CA ALA A 275 1.16 -97.29 48.07
C ALA A 275 1.81 -97.44 49.46
N ALA A 276 2.23 -96.35 50.10
CA ALA A 276 2.76 -96.39 51.46
C ALA A 276 1.70 -96.83 52.49
N ARG A 277 0.44 -96.43 52.34
CA ARG A 277 -0.68 -96.94 53.15
C ARG A 277 -0.91 -98.43 52.94
N GLN A 278 -0.93 -98.90 51.70
CA GLN A 278 -1.09 -100.31 51.37
C GLN A 278 0.07 -101.16 51.92
N ILE A 279 1.31 -100.67 51.86
CA ILE A 279 2.46 -101.35 52.46
C ILE A 279 2.30 -101.45 53.99
N ARG A 280 1.86 -100.38 54.66
CA ARG A 280 1.59 -100.40 56.11
C ARG A 280 0.46 -101.36 56.47
N GLU A 281 -0.63 -101.39 55.70
CA GLU A 281 -1.75 -102.32 55.93
C GLU A 281 -1.33 -103.79 55.73
N VAL A 282 -0.51 -104.09 54.72
CA VAL A 282 0.03 -105.43 54.50
C VAL A 282 1.01 -105.83 55.62
N GLU A 283 1.81 -104.89 56.13
CA GLU A 283 2.74 -105.15 57.23
C GLU A 283 2.01 -105.33 58.57
N GLU A 284 0.96 -104.55 58.84
CA GLU A 284 0.07 -104.73 59.99
C GLU A 284 -0.70 -106.06 59.92
N ALA A 285 -1.18 -106.45 58.73
CA ALA A 285 -1.83 -107.75 58.52
C ALA A 285 -0.85 -108.92 58.75
N ARG A 286 0.40 -108.81 58.27
CA ARG A 286 1.45 -109.81 58.52
C ARG A 286 1.79 -109.94 60.01
N LEU A 287 1.90 -108.81 60.73
CA LEU A 287 2.13 -108.82 62.17
C LEU A 287 0.94 -109.42 62.95
N LYS A 288 -0.28 -109.27 62.44
CA LYS A 288 -1.48 -109.90 63.01
C LYS A 288 -1.48 -111.41 62.79
N ASP A 289 -1.20 -111.87 61.57
CA ASP A 289 -1.12 -113.29 61.24
C ASP A 289 0.02 -113.99 62.00
N GLU A 290 1.14 -113.32 62.23
CA GLU A 290 2.27 -113.83 63.03
C GLU A 290 1.91 -113.96 64.53
N ARG A 291 1.11 -113.03 65.07
CA ARG A 291 0.56 -113.13 66.44
C ARG A 291 -0.47 -114.24 66.57
N GLU A 292 -1.35 -114.43 65.59
CA GLU A 292 -2.34 -115.52 65.57
C GLU A 292 -1.67 -116.89 65.40
N ALA A 293 -0.58 -116.99 64.63
CA ALA A 293 0.22 -118.21 64.50
C ALA A 293 0.95 -118.59 65.81
N MET A 294 1.49 -117.59 66.52
CA MET A 294 2.10 -117.77 67.84
C MET A 294 1.07 -118.21 68.90
N GLU A 295 -0.17 -117.71 68.85
CA GLU A 295 -1.26 -118.19 69.73
C GLU A 295 -1.69 -119.63 69.39
N ARG A 296 -1.77 -119.99 68.11
CA ARG A 296 -2.08 -121.37 67.68
C ARG A 296 -1.00 -122.36 68.10
N GLN A 297 0.28 -121.98 68.03
CA GLN A 297 1.39 -122.81 68.53
C GLN A 297 1.36 -122.98 70.06
N ARG A 298 0.95 -121.95 70.82
CA ARG A 298 0.74 -122.07 72.28
C ARG A 298 -0.42 -123.02 72.61
N ALA A 299 -1.52 -122.94 71.86
CA ALA A 299 -2.68 -123.82 72.03
C ALA A 299 -2.39 -125.29 71.63
N GLU A 300 -1.55 -125.52 70.61
CA GLU A 300 -1.09 -126.86 70.22
C GLU A 300 -0.16 -127.49 71.26
N LEU A 301 0.74 -126.71 71.87
CA LEU A 301 1.61 -127.17 72.96
C LEU A 301 0.83 -127.53 74.23
N GLU A 302 -0.22 -126.79 74.58
CA GLU A 302 -1.12 -127.14 75.71
C GLU A 302 -2.00 -128.37 75.40
N ALA A 303 -2.46 -128.55 74.16
CA ALA A 303 -3.23 -129.71 73.74
C ALA A 303 -2.38 -131.00 73.65
N GLN A 304 -1.08 -130.88 73.36
CA GLN A 304 -0.13 -132.00 73.39
C GLN A 304 0.24 -132.40 74.83
N GLN A 305 0.36 -131.46 75.77
CA GLN A 305 0.58 -131.76 77.19
C GLN A 305 -0.60 -132.50 77.83
N ARG A 306 -1.85 -132.14 77.51
CA ARG A 306 -3.05 -132.86 78.00
C ARG A 306 -3.16 -134.30 77.47
N LYS A 307 -2.68 -134.58 76.25
CA LYS A 307 -2.63 -135.94 75.67
C LYS A 307 -1.50 -136.81 76.26
N LEU A 308 -0.41 -136.18 76.70
CA LEU A 308 0.66 -136.84 77.46
C LEU A 308 0.19 -137.19 78.89
N GLU A 309 -0.61 -136.36 79.56
CA GLU A 309 -1.11 -136.64 80.92
C GLU A 309 -2.24 -137.70 80.98
N GLU A 310 -3.11 -137.79 79.96
CA GLU A 310 -4.19 -138.83 79.91
C GLU A 310 -3.69 -140.23 79.51
N SER A 311 -2.55 -140.33 78.81
CA SER A 311 -1.93 -141.61 78.44
C SER A 311 -0.99 -142.15 79.53
N GLU A 312 -0.43 -141.26 80.37
CA GLU A 312 0.32 -141.64 81.58
C GLU A 312 -0.58 -142.22 82.71
N GLN A 313 -1.89 -141.95 82.70
CA GLN A 313 -2.86 -142.51 83.68
C GLN A 313 -3.44 -143.89 83.30
N LYS A 314 -3.25 -144.41 82.08
CA LYS A 314 -3.74 -145.75 81.65
C LYS A 314 -2.67 -146.81 81.42
N ALA A 315 -1.38 -146.46 81.49
CA ALA A 315 -0.26 -147.41 81.39
C ALA A 315 0.59 -147.56 82.67
N GLN A 316 0.38 -146.71 83.69
CA GLN A 316 0.76 -146.98 85.09
C GLN A 316 -0.16 -148.02 85.79
N ALA A 317 -0.63 -149.01 85.02
CA ALA A 317 -1.08 -150.30 85.53
C ALA A 317 -0.05 -151.43 85.27
N GLU A 318 0.99 -151.25 84.43
CA GLU A 318 2.11 -152.21 84.31
C GLU A 318 3.48 -151.56 83.94
N LYS A 319 4.18 -151.06 84.98
CA LYS A 319 5.64 -151.15 85.27
C LYS A 319 6.72 -150.56 84.31
N PHE A 320 7.40 -149.49 84.78
CA PHE A 320 8.87 -149.29 84.89
C PHE A 320 9.08 -148.08 85.86
N LYS A 321 9.61 -148.18 87.09
CA LYS A 321 11.03 -148.33 87.53
C LYS A 321 12.07 -147.60 86.65
N LYS A 322 12.52 -146.40 87.06
CA LYS A 322 13.88 -145.79 86.86
C LYS A 322 14.30 -145.46 85.40
N ARG A 323 15.01 -144.38 85.02
CA ARG A 323 15.86 -143.35 85.71
C ARG A 323 16.41 -142.29 84.70
N GLY A 324 16.58 -141.02 85.13
CA GLY A 324 17.68 -140.00 84.91
C GLY A 324 18.02 -139.41 83.51
N LYS A 325 18.75 -138.28 83.29
CA LYS A 325 19.36 -137.16 84.10
C LYS A 325 20.05 -136.09 83.16
N ALA A 326 20.19 -134.80 83.60
CA ALA A 326 21.22 -133.72 83.31
C ALA A 326 21.25 -132.93 81.95
N LYS A 327 21.88 -131.73 81.72
CA LYS A 327 22.10 -130.38 82.36
C LYS A 327 22.94 -129.45 81.39
N ALA A 328 23.00 -128.09 81.63
CA ALA A 328 24.02 -127.04 81.25
C ALA A 328 23.92 -126.28 79.88
N ASP A 329 24.40 -125.03 79.61
CA ASP A 329 24.84 -123.78 80.32
C ASP A 329 25.28 -122.67 79.26
N PRO A 330 25.41 -121.35 79.56
CA PRO A 330 25.72 -120.23 78.64
C PRO A 330 27.03 -119.41 78.92
N LEU A 331 27.31 -118.40 78.07
CA LEU A 331 28.26 -117.25 78.19
C LEU A 331 29.78 -117.50 78.34
N ALA A 332 30.55 -117.22 77.27
CA ALA A 332 31.92 -116.70 77.29
C ALA A 332 32.33 -116.18 75.89
N ASP A 333 33.25 -115.20 75.90
CA ASP A 333 34.17 -114.81 74.82
C ASP A 333 33.69 -113.87 73.68
N LEU A 334 34.38 -112.77 73.31
CA LEU A 334 35.73 -112.32 73.66
C LEU A 334 35.95 -110.84 73.23
N LYS A 335 36.59 -110.07 74.11
CA LYS A 335 37.21 -108.74 73.87
C LYS A 335 38.63 -108.91 73.33
N GLN A 336 39.06 -108.19 72.27
CA GLN A 336 40.46 -107.73 72.13
C GLN A 336 40.73 -106.69 71.01
N ALA A 337 41.53 -105.65 71.35
CA ALA A 337 42.25 -104.63 70.53
C ALA A 337 41.43 -103.45 69.92
N LEU A 338 41.36 -102.20 70.43
CA LEU A 338 42.26 -101.12 70.92
C LEU A 338 42.80 -100.11 69.86
N ASN A 339 42.32 -98.86 69.97
CA ASN A 339 42.87 -97.51 69.70
C ASN A 339 43.99 -97.25 68.66
N ALA A 340 43.75 -96.29 67.75
CA ALA A 340 44.40 -94.96 67.69
C ALA A 340 43.98 -94.20 66.41
N ASN A 341 43.50 -92.95 66.51
CA ASN A 341 44.16 -91.84 65.79
C ASN A 341 43.67 -90.45 66.20
N ALA A 342 44.61 -89.51 66.26
CA ALA A 342 44.52 -88.18 66.82
C ALA A 342 44.26 -87.08 65.76
N GLU A 343 43.40 -87.36 64.77
CA GLU A 343 43.20 -86.47 63.61
C GLU A 343 41.80 -85.85 63.50
N THR A 344 40.89 -86.13 64.43
CA THR A 344 39.52 -85.59 64.39
C THR A 344 39.31 -84.32 65.20
N ALA A 345 40.27 -83.92 66.05
CA ALA A 345 40.17 -82.68 66.84
C ALA A 345 40.70 -81.44 66.11
N ASN A 346 41.72 -81.57 65.25
CA ASN A 346 42.31 -80.41 64.53
C ASN A 346 41.56 -80.03 63.25
N ALA A 347 40.75 -80.93 62.68
CA ALA A 347 39.97 -80.65 61.47
C ALA A 347 38.74 -79.76 61.73
N LEU A 348 38.29 -79.66 62.98
CA LEU A 348 37.13 -78.85 63.37
C LEU A 348 37.49 -77.37 63.63
N ASP A 349 38.69 -77.07 64.10
CA ASP A 349 39.15 -75.69 64.33
C ASP A 349 39.57 -74.96 63.03
N GLU A 350 40.14 -75.66 62.05
CA GLU A 350 40.48 -75.06 60.74
C GLU A 350 39.23 -74.72 59.90
N ALA A 351 38.14 -75.47 60.06
CA ALA A 351 36.87 -75.20 59.38
C ALA A 351 36.19 -73.93 59.92
N TYR A 352 36.31 -73.67 61.23
CA TYR A 352 35.72 -72.50 61.87
C TYR A 352 36.43 -71.20 61.49
N GLN A 353 37.77 -71.20 61.39
CA GLN A 353 38.51 -70.00 60.98
C GLN A 353 38.31 -69.63 59.50
N ARG A 354 38.18 -70.61 58.59
CA ARG A 354 37.94 -70.32 57.17
C ARG A 354 36.54 -69.75 56.89
N GLY A 355 35.53 -70.14 57.66
CA GLY A 355 34.18 -69.57 57.56
C GLY A 355 34.10 -68.11 58.05
N PHE A 356 34.80 -67.78 59.13
CA PHE A 356 34.79 -66.43 59.71
C PHE A 356 35.50 -65.41 58.80
N GLN A 357 36.63 -65.79 58.18
CA GLN A 357 37.38 -64.91 57.27
C GLN A 357 36.63 -64.62 55.95
N ALA A 358 35.84 -65.59 55.46
CA ALA A 358 35.05 -65.42 54.23
C ALA A 358 33.85 -64.46 54.44
N GLY A 359 33.26 -64.44 55.63
CA GLY A 359 32.18 -63.51 55.99
C GLY A 359 32.65 -62.05 56.03
N VAL A 360 33.80 -61.77 56.63
CA VAL A 360 34.35 -60.40 56.79
C VAL A 360 34.76 -59.78 55.44
N ASN A 361 35.25 -60.58 54.49
CA ASN A 361 35.62 -60.11 53.15
C ASN A 361 34.40 -59.82 52.25
N SER A 362 33.25 -60.47 52.47
CA SER A 362 32.02 -60.22 51.72
C SER A 362 31.35 -58.87 52.08
N THR A 363 31.60 -58.35 53.29
CA THR A 363 31.09 -57.06 53.76
C THR A 363 31.95 -55.84 53.34
N GLN A 364 33.15 -56.04 52.79
CA GLN A 364 34.03 -54.95 52.31
C GLN A 364 33.98 -54.72 50.79
N GLN A 365 33.21 -55.51 50.03
CA GLN A 365 32.99 -55.34 48.58
C GLN A 365 31.58 -54.83 48.20
N ALA A 366 30.77 -54.45 49.19
CA ALA A 366 29.43 -53.88 49.01
C ALA A 366 29.30 -52.47 49.66
N ALA A 367 30.35 -51.65 49.55
CA ALA A 367 30.37 -50.23 49.91
C ALA A 367 31.02 -49.40 48.80
#